data_AF-U1SDH3-F1
#
_entry.id   AF-U1SDH3-F1
#
_cell.length_a   1.000
_cell.length_b   1.000
_cell.length_c   1.000
_cell.angle_alpha   90.00
_cell.angle_beta   90.00
_cell.angle_gamma   90.00
#
_symmetry.space_group_name_H-M   'P 1'
#
loop_
_entity.id
_entity.type
_entity.pdbx_description
1 polymer ?
#
loop_
_entity_poly.entity_id
_entity_poly.type
_entity_poly.pdbx_seq_one_letter_code
_entity_poly.pdbx_strand_id
1 'polypeptide(L)'
;MANNTHLTDEQLSAIENMTYEQARDQLVQVVQKLEAGGLELNDSMYQWELGEALAKHAQSLLDEVAKKLNEVQESQAQFQANAGTQGNE
;
A
#
# COMPACT_ATOMS: atom_id res chain seq x y z
N MET A 1 22.59 -0.25 -24.66
CA MET A 1 22.15 -0.17 -23.26
C MET A 1 20.73 -0.69 -23.25
N ALA A 2 20.46 -1.82 -22.60
CA ALA A 2 19.12 -2.40 -22.59
C ALA A 2 18.24 -1.53 -21.68
N ASN A 3 17.38 -0.70 -22.29
CA ASN A 3 16.42 0.10 -21.54
C ASN A 3 15.28 -0.82 -21.13
N ASN A 4 15.32 -1.26 -19.87
CA ASN A 4 14.27 -2.09 -19.30
C ASN A 4 13.13 -1.18 -18.87
N THR A 5 12.07 -1.12 -19.67
CA THR A 5 10.87 -0.32 -19.37
C THR A 5 9.99 -0.94 -18.30
N HIS A 6 10.28 -2.18 -17.89
CA HIS A 6 9.45 -2.97 -16.98
C HIS A 6 10.15 -3.33 -15.67
N LEU A 7 9.36 -3.39 -14.59
CA LEU A 7 9.80 -3.97 -13.33
C LEU A 7 10.06 -5.48 -13.48
N THR A 8 11.09 -5.96 -12.81
CA THR A 8 11.34 -7.40 -12.69
C THR A 8 10.52 -8.01 -11.55
N ASP A 9 10.32 -9.33 -11.60
CA ASP A 9 9.64 -10.05 -10.51
C ASP A 9 10.37 -9.89 -9.16
N GLU A 10 11.70 -9.81 -9.18
CA GLU A 10 12.52 -9.54 -7.99
C GLU A 10 12.20 -8.17 -7.39
N GLN A 11 12.02 -7.14 -8.22
CA GLN A 11 11.65 -5.80 -7.78
C GLN A 11 10.24 -5.75 -7.22
N LEU A 12 9.29 -6.44 -7.86
CA LEU A 12 7.92 -6.56 -7.36
C LEU A 12 7.89 -7.27 -6.00
N SER A 13 8.61 -8.38 -5.86
CA SER A 13 8.72 -9.09 -4.59
C SER A 13 9.39 -8.24 -3.51
N ALA A 14 10.40 -7.44 -3.87
CA ALA A 14 11.01 -6.51 -2.92
C ALA A 14 10.01 -5.45 -2.42
N ILE A 15 9.14 -4.95 -3.30
CA ILE A 15 8.06 -4.01 -2.95
C ILE A 15 7.05 -4.68 -2.01
N GLU A 16 6.61 -5.89 -2.32
CA GLU A 16 5.64 -6.65 -1.49
C GLU A 16 6.13 -6.90 -0.06
N ASN A 17 7.45 -6.92 0.15
CA ASN A 17 8.05 -7.10 1.47
C ASN A 17 8.30 -5.78 2.23
N MET A 18 7.95 -4.62 1.66
CA MET A 18 8.13 -3.33 2.32
C MET A 18 7.10 -3.09 3.41
N THR A 19 7.51 -2.37 4.45
CA THR A 19 6.58 -1.69 5.37
C THR A 19 5.85 -0.54 4.65
N TYR A 20 4.75 -0.08 5.24
CA TYR A 20 3.98 1.04 4.69
C TYR A 20 4.85 2.29 4.55
N GLU A 21 5.63 2.63 5.56
CA GLU A 21 6.50 3.81 5.56
C GLU A 21 7.57 3.72 4.47
N GLN A 22 8.18 2.53 4.29
CA GLN A 22 9.15 2.32 3.22
C GLN A 22 8.54 2.48 1.83
N ALA A 23 7.36 1.89 1.60
CA ALA A 23 6.66 1.99 0.32
C ALA A 23 6.25 3.44 0.03
N ARG A 24 5.73 4.15 1.03
CA ARG A 24 5.37 5.57 0.94
C ARG A 24 6.59 6.44 0.63
N ASP A 25 7.70 6.24 1.34
CA ASP A 25 8.89 7.08 1.18
C ASP A 25 9.54 6.87 -0.19
N GLN A 26 9.54 5.64 -0.72
CA GLN A 26 9.96 5.39 -2.09
C GLN A 26 9.00 5.99 -3.12
N LEU A 27 7.68 5.90 -2.88
CA LEU A 27 6.69 6.50 -3.77
C LEU A 27 6.90 8.02 -3.89
N VAL A 28 7.17 8.70 -2.77
CA VAL A 28 7.50 10.14 -2.77
C VAL A 28 8.72 10.42 -3.64
N GLN A 29 9.78 9.60 -3.55
CA GLN A 29 10.98 9.79 -4.38
C GLN A 29 10.70 9.58 -5.87
N VAL A 30 9.85 8.61 -6.23
CA VAL A 30 9.42 8.36 -7.60
C VAL A 30 8.65 9.56 -8.16
N VAL A 31 7.67 10.07 -7.40
CA VAL A 31 6.89 11.25 -7.78
C VAL A 31 7.80 12.46 -7.97
N GLN A 32 8.74 12.71 -7.05
CA GLN A 32 9.70 13.81 -7.18
C GLN A 32 10.54 13.72 -8.45
N LYS A 33 10.96 12.50 -8.86
CA LYS A 33 11.71 12.29 -10.11
C LYS A 33 10.86 12.57 -11.35
N LEU A 34 9.60 12.14 -11.34
CA LEU A 34 8.67 12.40 -12.43
C LEU A 34 8.37 13.90 -12.56
N GLU A 35 8.14 14.59 -11.43
CA GLU A 35 7.84 16.02 -11.38
C GLU A 35 9.03 16.91 -11.77
N ALA A 36 10.25 16.49 -11.45
CA ALA A 36 11.46 17.20 -11.87
C ALA A 36 11.60 17.25 -13.41
N GLY A 37 11.02 16.28 -14.12
CA GLY A 37 11.15 16.14 -15.56
C GLY A 37 12.58 15.86 -16.01
N GLY A 38 12.83 15.95 -17.32
CA GLY A 38 14.17 15.73 -17.90
C GLY A 38 14.60 14.26 -18.00
N LEU A 39 13.72 13.32 -17.66
CA LEU A 39 13.91 11.89 -17.92
C LEU A 39 13.59 11.57 -19.38
N GLU A 40 14.32 10.61 -19.95
CA GLU A 40 13.94 10.00 -21.22
C GLU A 40 12.58 9.30 -21.09
N LEU A 41 11.89 9.07 -22.21
CA LEU A 41 10.57 8.44 -22.20
C LEU A 41 10.58 7.07 -21.49
N ASN A 42 11.59 6.24 -21.77
CA ASN A 42 11.69 4.91 -21.17
C ASN A 42 11.92 4.97 -19.65
N ASP A 43 12.72 5.92 -19.18
CA ASP A 43 12.97 6.12 -17.75
C ASP A 43 11.72 6.66 -17.05
N SER A 44 10.98 7.56 -17.72
CA SER A 44 9.70 8.07 -17.24
C SER A 44 8.66 6.97 -17.11
N MET A 45 8.59 6.06 -18.09
CA MET A 45 7.72 4.87 -18.05
C MET A 45 8.08 3.94 -16.90
N TYR A 46 9.38 3.67 -16.70
CA TYR A 46 9.83 2.84 -15.59
C TYR A 46 9.49 3.47 -14.22
N GLN A 47 9.71 4.78 -14.06
CA GLN A 47 9.33 5.48 -12.83
C GLN A 47 7.81 5.41 -12.59
N TRP A 48 7.00 5.55 -13.64
CA TRP A 48 5.56 5.39 -13.52
C TRP A 48 5.14 3.99 -13.04
N GLU A 49 5.68 2.93 -13.66
CA GLU A 49 5.38 1.55 -13.23
C GLU A 49 5.81 1.27 -11.79
N LEU A 50 6.98 1.78 -11.38
CA LEU A 50 7.45 1.70 -10.00
C LEU A 50 6.51 2.44 -9.05
N GLY A 51 6.04 3.63 -9.43
CA GLY A 51 5.08 4.40 -8.66
C GLY A 51 3.76 3.66 -8.46
N GLU A 52 3.20 3.07 -9.52
CA GLU A 52 1.97 2.28 -9.44
C GLU A 52 2.12 1.06 -8.53
N ALA A 53 3.23 0.34 -8.63
CA ALA A 53 3.50 -0.82 -7.77
C ALA A 53 3.60 -0.44 -6.29
N LEU A 54 4.33 0.64 -5.97
CA LEU A 54 4.48 1.16 -4.61
C LEU A 54 3.15 1.65 -4.03
N ALA A 55 2.37 2.41 -4.81
CA ALA A 55 1.07 2.92 -4.39
C ALA A 55 0.08 1.79 -4.10
N LYS A 56 0.04 0.76 -4.97
CA LYS A 56 -0.80 -0.42 -4.78
C LYS A 56 -0.45 -1.17 -3.49
N HIS A 57 0.84 -1.39 -3.22
CA HIS A 57 1.29 -2.06 -2.01
C HIS A 57 0.96 -1.25 -0.74
N ALA A 58 1.25 0.05 -0.75
CA ALA A 58 0.92 0.93 0.37
C ALA A 58 -0.60 0.93 0.67
N GLN A 59 -1.44 0.95 -0.36
CA GLN A 59 -2.89 0.87 -0.21
C GLN A 59 -3.32 -0.48 0.39
N SER A 60 -2.76 -1.61 -0.05
CA SER A 60 -3.15 -2.92 0.49
C SER A 60 -2.85 -3.05 1.98
N LEU A 61 -1.71 -2.51 2.43
CA LEU A 61 -1.37 -2.46 3.85
C LEU A 61 -2.38 -1.64 4.67
N LEU A 62 -2.83 -0.50 4.13
CA LEU A 62 -3.86 0.32 4.78
C LEU A 62 -5.22 -0.41 4.82
N ASP A 63 -5.58 -1.10 3.74
CA ASP A 63 -6.82 -1.88 3.66
C ASP A 63 -6.83 -3.02 4.68
N GLU A 64 -5.70 -3.70 4.88
CA GLU A 64 -5.57 -4.74 5.91
C GLU A 64 -5.74 -4.20 7.33
N VAL A 65 -5.17 -3.03 7.62
CA VAL A 65 -5.33 -2.37 8.92
C VAL A 65 -6.78 -1.94 9.13
N ALA A 66 -7.41 -1.35 8.10
CA ALA A 66 -8.81 -0.95 8.14
C ALA A 66 -9.74 -2.15 8.38
N LYS A 67 -9.48 -3.28 7.70
CA LYS A 67 -10.22 -4.52 7.90
C LYS A 67 -10.12 -5.03 9.34
N LYS A 68 -8.91 -5.10 9.89
CA LYS A 68 -8.69 -5.52 11.30
C LYS A 68 -9.41 -4.61 12.29
N LEU A 69 -9.42 -3.29 12.03
CA LEU A 69 -10.13 -2.34 12.88
C LEU A 69 -11.63 -2.60 12.87
N ASN A 70 -12.22 -2.82 11.69
CA ASN A 70 -13.65 -3.12 11.56
C ASN A 70 -14.02 -4.41 12.30
N GLU A 71 -13.24 -5.48 12.15
CA GLU A 71 -13.48 -6.76 12.86
C GLU A 71 -13.46 -6.59 14.39
N VAL A 72 -12.54 -5.78 14.92
CA VAL A 72 -12.47 -5.46 16.35
C VAL A 72 -13.68 -4.64 16.81
N GLN A 73 -14.11 -3.65 16.02
CA GLN A 73 -15.29 -2.83 16.33
C GLN A 73 -16.58 -3.66 16.34
N GLU A 74 -16.77 -4.54 15.35
CA GLU A 74 -17.91 -5.45 15.29
C GLU A 74 -17.94 -6.41 16.49
N SER A 75 -16.78 -6.97 16.85
CA SER A 75 -16.65 -7.87 18.01
C SER A 75 -17.01 -7.15 19.33
N GLN A 76 -16.59 -5.89 19.50
CA GLN A 76 -16.93 -5.09 20.66
C GLN A 76 -18.43 -4.76 20.73
N ALA A 77 -19.05 -4.43 19.58
CA ALA A 77 -20.48 -4.16 19.50
C ALA A 77 -21.31 -5.41 19.86
N GLN A 78 -20.91 -6.58 19.37
CA GLN A 78 -21.55 -7.85 19.72
C GLN A 78 -21.44 -8.16 21.21
N PHE A 79 -20.27 -7.94 21.82
CA PHE A 79 -20.08 -8.14 23.25
C PHE A 79 -21.00 -7.24 24.09
N GLN A 80 -21.12 -5.96 23.72
CA GLN A 80 -22.02 -5.02 24.40
C GLN A 80 -23.50 -5.42 24.25
N ALA A 81 -23.91 -5.85 23.06
CA ALA A 81 -25.27 -6.32 22.82
C ALA A 81 -25.63 -7.54 23.69
N ASN A 82 -24.70 -8.50 23.81
CA ASN A 82 -24.91 -9.70 24.64
C ASN A 82 -24.88 -9.41 26.14
N ALA A 83 -24.11 -8.42 26.60
CA ALA A 83 -24.09 -8.01 28.00
C ALA A 83 -25.39 -7.30 28.44
N GLY A 84 -26.03 -6.56 27.53
CA GLY A 84 -27.29 -5.85 27.80
C GLY A 84 -28.52 -6.77 27.91
N THR A 85 -28.48 -7.97 27.32
CA THR A 85 -29.61 -8.91 27.33
C THR A 85 -29.62 -9.85 28.55
N GLN A 86 -28.47 -10.08 29.22
CA GLN A 86 -28.39 -10.98 30.38
C GLN A 86 -28.77 -10.33 31.73
N GLY A 87 -28.97 -9.00 31.79
CA GLY A 87 -29.28 -8.29 33.04
C GLY A 87 -30.76 -8.17 33.40
N ASN A 88 -31.66 -8.79 32.63
CA ASN A 88 -33.11 -8.61 32.73
C ASN A 88 -33.83 -9.98 32.76
N GLU A 89 -33.50 -10.82 33.73
CA GLU A 89 -34.29 -12.02 34.10
C GLU A 89 -34.45 -12.14 35.62
#